data_AF-A0A959P0E8-F1
#
_entry.id   AF-A0A959P0E8-F1
#
_cell.length_a   1.000
_cell.length_b   1.000
_cell.length_c   1.000
_cell.angle_alpha   90.00
_cell.angle_beta   90.00
_cell.angle_gamma   90.00
#
_symmetry.space_group_name_H-M   'P 1'
#
loop_
_entity.id
_entity.type
_entity.pdbx_description
1 polymer ?
#
loop_
_entity_poly.entity_id
_entity_poly.type
_entity_poly.pdbx_seq_one_letter_code
_entity_poly.pdbx_strand_id
1 'polypeptide(L)'
;MKILTTPWKDDFLELVHQSKKSIKITSPFVKQDICEELINAKNNSSKVELITSFKLMSIYSGSLDISAIENIISNNGTVKNFPKLHSKIYLFDDCKAIISSGNLTYGGLMKNYEYGIYLEDKNILQKISSDFNDLSQNERTGLVKQTDLETVKEILSKIPKVVSPKFPSIEIETPEEKSDVIETSVEPIESSLKGWKLEVFKCVNAIPKQIFTLAEISTFEYHLRTIYPENQHINDKIRQQLQYIRDLGLIEFLGNGKYKKLWK
;
A
#
# COMPACT_ATOMS: atom_id res chain seq x y z
N MET A 1 27.89 -9.61 7.82
CA MET A 1 27.43 -8.50 6.95
C MET A 1 28.11 -8.64 5.60
N LYS A 2 27.40 -8.43 4.48
CA LYS A 2 27.93 -8.55 3.12
C LYS A 2 27.27 -7.50 2.22
N ILE A 3 28.01 -6.93 1.28
CA ILE A 3 27.43 -6.06 0.23
C ILE A 3 26.59 -6.92 -0.70
N LEU A 4 25.43 -6.41 -1.10
CA LEU A 4 24.52 -7.03 -2.04
C LEU A 4 24.35 -6.11 -3.25
N THR A 5 24.57 -6.63 -4.44
CA THR A 5 24.41 -5.90 -5.72
C THR A 5 23.56 -6.73 -6.66
N THR A 6 22.88 -6.09 -7.61
CA THR A 6 22.12 -6.80 -8.64
C THR A 6 22.99 -7.77 -9.47
N PRO A 7 22.50 -8.97 -9.82
CA PRO A 7 21.23 -9.57 -9.38
C PRO A 7 21.35 -10.17 -7.98
N TRP A 8 20.28 -10.03 -7.20
CA TRP A 8 20.22 -10.57 -5.83
C TRP A 8 18.95 -11.38 -5.56
N LYS A 9 18.23 -11.76 -6.63
CA LYS A 9 17.04 -12.62 -6.52
C LYS A 9 17.36 -13.98 -5.90
N ASP A 10 18.48 -14.58 -6.25
CA ASP A 10 18.85 -15.91 -5.75
C ASP A 10 19.17 -15.85 -4.25
N ASP A 11 19.93 -14.85 -3.79
CA ASP A 11 20.15 -14.60 -2.36
C ASP A 11 18.81 -14.40 -1.62
N PHE A 12 17.88 -13.65 -2.22
CA PHE A 12 16.54 -13.43 -1.66
C PHE A 12 15.74 -14.74 -1.55
N LEU A 13 15.65 -15.54 -2.62
CA LEU A 13 14.88 -16.78 -2.62
C LEU A 13 15.50 -17.85 -1.71
N GLU A 14 16.82 -17.89 -1.60
CA GLU A 14 17.51 -18.76 -0.64
C GLU A 14 17.09 -18.40 0.81
N LEU A 15 17.05 -17.11 1.16
CA LEU A 15 16.63 -16.66 2.48
C LEU A 15 15.13 -16.91 2.75
N VAL A 16 14.28 -16.74 1.73
CA VAL A 16 12.87 -17.13 1.77
C VAL A 16 12.73 -18.61 2.07
N HIS A 17 13.49 -19.45 1.36
CA HIS A 17 13.47 -20.90 1.54
C HIS A 17 14.03 -21.34 2.90
N GLN A 18 15.00 -20.61 3.47
CA GLN A 18 15.55 -20.91 4.78
C GLN A 18 14.68 -20.44 5.95
N SER A 19 13.79 -19.46 5.73
CA SER A 19 12.93 -18.90 6.77
C SER A 19 11.89 -19.91 7.26
N LYS A 20 11.81 -20.11 8.57
CA LYS A 20 10.91 -21.08 9.22
C LYS A 20 9.73 -20.44 9.93
N LYS A 21 9.83 -19.15 10.29
CA LYS A 21 8.85 -18.46 11.14
C LYS A 21 8.18 -17.30 10.41
N SER A 22 8.95 -16.35 9.89
CA SER A 22 8.40 -15.12 9.33
C SER A 22 9.28 -14.50 8.26
N ILE A 23 8.63 -13.99 7.22
CA ILE A 23 9.23 -13.16 6.17
C ILE A 23 8.51 -11.82 6.20
N LYS A 24 9.20 -10.78 6.66
CA LYS A 24 8.68 -9.42 6.83
C LYS A 24 9.29 -8.52 5.76
N ILE A 25 8.45 -7.89 4.94
CA ILE A 25 8.89 -7.11 3.78
C ILE A 25 8.29 -5.72 3.84
N THR A 26 9.11 -4.70 3.63
CA THR A 26 8.65 -3.38 3.19
C THR A 26 9.04 -3.20 1.73
N SER A 27 8.10 -2.83 0.86
CA SER A 27 8.39 -2.47 -0.53
C SER A 27 7.22 -1.67 -1.12
N PRO A 28 7.43 -0.43 -1.60
CA PRO A 28 6.35 0.37 -2.18
C PRO A 28 5.86 -0.18 -3.52
N PHE A 29 6.75 -0.77 -4.33
CA PHE A 29 6.39 -1.40 -5.59
C PHE A 29 6.51 -2.91 -5.48
N VAL A 30 5.49 -3.60 -5.98
CA VAL A 30 5.32 -5.05 -5.78
C VAL A 30 4.77 -5.65 -7.07
N LYS A 31 5.45 -6.67 -7.58
CA LYS A 31 5.08 -7.35 -8.83
C LYS A 31 4.71 -8.82 -8.61
N GLN A 32 3.75 -9.28 -9.41
CA GLN A 32 3.16 -10.61 -9.26
C GLN A 32 4.17 -11.73 -9.45
N ASP A 33 5.06 -11.60 -10.44
CA ASP A 33 6.09 -12.58 -10.76
C ASP A 33 6.98 -12.90 -9.55
N ILE A 34 7.50 -11.88 -8.88
CA ILE A 34 8.34 -12.06 -7.69
C ILE A 34 7.54 -12.56 -6.48
N CYS A 35 6.29 -12.09 -6.30
CA CYS A 35 5.44 -12.61 -5.23
C CYS A 35 5.13 -14.09 -5.41
N GLU A 36 4.89 -14.55 -6.63
CA GLU A 36 4.70 -15.96 -6.95
C GLU A 36 5.94 -16.79 -6.64
N GLU A 37 7.13 -16.33 -7.05
CA GLU A 37 8.40 -16.99 -6.70
C GLU A 37 8.61 -17.05 -5.18
N LEU A 38 8.31 -15.97 -4.44
CA LEU A 38 8.40 -15.93 -2.97
C LEU A 38 7.44 -16.93 -2.32
N ILE A 39 6.17 -16.99 -2.76
CA ILE A 39 5.17 -17.89 -2.19
C ILE A 39 5.53 -19.35 -2.48
N ASN A 40 6.07 -19.65 -3.66
CA ASN A 40 6.50 -20.99 -4.04
C ASN A 40 7.76 -21.45 -3.28
N ALA A 41 8.68 -20.52 -2.97
CA ALA A 41 9.93 -20.83 -2.28
C ALA A 41 9.79 -20.95 -0.76
N LYS A 42 8.82 -20.27 -0.15
CA LYS A 42 8.70 -20.18 1.32
C LYS A 42 8.37 -21.54 1.95
N ASN A 43 8.85 -21.76 3.17
CA ASN A 43 8.34 -22.88 3.98
C ASN A 43 6.87 -22.69 4.34
N ASN A 44 6.12 -23.79 4.40
CA ASN A 44 4.70 -23.79 4.80
C ASN A 44 4.47 -23.19 6.20
N SER A 45 5.43 -23.32 7.10
CA SER A 45 5.37 -22.75 8.46
C SER A 45 5.66 -21.25 8.50
N SER A 46 6.31 -20.69 7.47
CA SER A 46 6.67 -19.28 7.46
C SER A 46 5.51 -18.39 7.00
N LYS A 47 5.28 -17.32 7.75
CA LYS A 47 4.25 -16.32 7.46
C LYS A 47 4.85 -15.09 6.78
N VAL A 48 4.20 -14.63 5.72
CA VAL A 48 4.60 -13.42 5.01
C VAL A 48 3.83 -12.23 5.56
N GLU A 49 4.53 -11.16 5.94
CA GLU A 49 3.95 -9.87 6.27
C GLU A 49 4.55 -8.80 5.36
N LEU A 50 3.73 -8.23 4.48
CA LEU A 50 4.12 -7.19 3.54
C LEU A 50 3.51 -5.86 3.96
N ILE A 51 4.36 -4.83 4.12
CA ILE A 51 3.93 -3.43 4.17
C ILE A 51 4.28 -2.80 2.82
N THR A 52 3.27 -2.23 2.15
CA THR A 52 3.41 -1.63 0.81
C THR A 52 2.68 -0.28 0.72
N SER A 53 2.87 0.45 -0.38
CA SER A 53 2.11 1.68 -0.67
C SER A 53 0.92 1.35 -1.56
N PHE A 54 -0.17 0.86 -0.96
CA PHE A 54 -1.41 0.50 -1.66
C PHE A 54 -2.25 1.75 -1.94
N LYS A 55 -1.96 2.39 -3.09
CA LYS A 55 -2.72 3.54 -3.62
C LYS A 55 -3.38 3.16 -4.92
N LEU A 56 -4.57 3.73 -5.19
CA LEU A 56 -5.27 3.49 -6.45
C LEU A 56 -4.38 3.84 -7.66
N MET A 57 -3.62 4.96 -7.59
CA MET A 57 -2.73 5.39 -8.67
C MET A 57 -1.55 4.43 -8.91
N SER A 58 -1.00 3.82 -7.86
CA SER A 58 0.06 2.82 -8.00
C SER A 58 -0.42 1.59 -8.77
N ILE A 59 -1.67 1.19 -8.53
CA ILE A 59 -2.28 0.04 -9.20
C ILE A 59 -2.65 0.42 -10.64
N TYR A 60 -3.24 1.61 -10.82
CA TYR A 60 -3.64 2.12 -12.12
C TYR A 60 -2.45 2.32 -13.08
N SER A 61 -1.34 2.89 -12.59
CA SER A 61 -0.10 3.07 -13.36
C SER A 61 0.71 1.79 -13.54
N GLY A 62 0.34 0.72 -12.83
CA GLY A 62 1.03 -0.57 -12.88
C GLY A 62 2.38 -0.58 -12.16
N SER A 63 2.61 0.25 -11.13
CA SER A 63 3.77 0.10 -10.25
C SER A 63 3.53 -0.94 -9.13
N LEU A 64 2.26 -1.22 -8.83
CA LEU A 64 1.83 -2.25 -7.89
C LEU A 64 0.80 -3.18 -8.55
N ASP A 65 1.08 -4.48 -8.59
CA ASP A 65 0.16 -5.45 -9.17
C ASP A 65 -0.85 -5.91 -8.12
N ILE A 66 -2.15 -5.73 -8.39
CA ILE A 66 -3.20 -6.16 -7.46
C ILE A 66 -3.21 -7.69 -7.25
N SER A 67 -2.84 -8.46 -8.28
CA SER A 67 -2.69 -9.91 -8.20
C SER A 67 -1.59 -10.32 -7.22
N ALA A 68 -0.51 -9.53 -7.10
CA ALA A 68 0.58 -9.79 -6.16
C ALA A 68 0.10 -9.71 -4.71
N ILE A 69 -0.76 -8.73 -4.42
CA ILE A 69 -1.39 -8.57 -3.11
C ILE A 69 -2.36 -9.71 -2.81
N GLU A 70 -3.20 -10.06 -3.78
CA GLU A 70 -4.14 -11.17 -3.68
C GLU A 70 -3.45 -12.52 -3.45
N ASN A 71 -2.33 -12.76 -4.13
CA ASN A 71 -1.51 -13.96 -3.99
C ASN A 71 -0.98 -14.12 -2.55
N ILE A 72 -0.46 -13.04 -1.95
CA ILE A 72 0.02 -13.05 -0.57
C ILE A 72 -1.13 -13.34 0.41
N ILE A 73 -2.27 -12.66 0.26
CA ILE A 73 -3.43 -12.82 1.15
C ILE A 73 -3.99 -14.25 1.06
N SER A 74 -4.11 -14.79 -0.14
CA SER A 74 -4.64 -16.14 -0.40
C SER A 74 -3.74 -17.26 0.13
N ASN A 75 -2.45 -16.99 0.35
CA ASN A 75 -1.46 -17.91 0.91
C ASN A 75 -1.17 -17.63 2.40
N ASN A 76 -2.18 -17.19 3.14
CA ASN A 76 -2.16 -16.91 4.58
C ASN A 76 -1.11 -15.85 4.99
N GLY A 77 -0.74 -14.97 4.07
CA GLY A 77 0.06 -13.78 4.35
C GLY A 77 -0.79 -12.61 4.84
N THR A 78 -0.12 -11.59 5.36
CA THR A 78 -0.73 -10.32 5.78
C THR A 78 -0.19 -9.20 4.90
N VAL A 79 -1.06 -8.34 4.38
CA VAL A 79 -0.67 -7.15 3.63
C VAL A 79 -1.20 -5.91 4.32
N LYS A 80 -0.33 -4.91 4.48
CA LYS A 80 -0.64 -3.61 5.09
C LYS A 80 -0.27 -2.46 4.16
N ASN A 81 -1.08 -1.42 4.17
CA ASN A 81 -0.88 -0.19 3.42
C ASN A 81 -0.26 0.89 4.32
N PHE A 82 0.90 1.40 3.94
CA PHE A 82 1.44 2.66 4.46
C PHE A 82 1.69 3.61 3.26
N PRO A 83 0.85 4.63 3.03
CA PRO A 83 0.89 5.42 1.79
C PRO A 83 2.21 6.16 1.51
N LYS A 84 2.98 6.49 2.54
CA LYS A 84 4.28 7.17 2.40
C LYS A 84 5.48 6.21 2.47
N LEU A 85 5.27 4.94 2.17
CA LEU A 85 6.34 3.96 2.24
C LEU A 85 7.34 4.20 1.11
N HIS A 86 8.62 4.23 1.44
CA HIS A 86 9.70 4.15 0.46
C HIS A 86 10.79 3.15 0.84
N SER A 87 10.89 2.74 2.11
CA SER A 87 11.88 1.77 2.54
C SER A 87 11.70 0.42 1.82
N LYS A 88 12.84 -0.23 1.54
CA LYS A 88 12.85 -1.64 1.15
C LYS A 88 13.72 -2.44 2.11
N ILE A 89 13.04 -3.27 2.88
CA ILE A 89 13.62 -4.10 3.94
C ILE A 89 13.03 -5.49 3.77
N TYR A 90 13.87 -6.50 3.81
CA TYR A 90 13.48 -7.91 3.72
C TYR A 90 14.08 -8.61 4.94
N LEU A 91 13.25 -8.95 5.91
CA LEU A 91 13.64 -9.49 7.21
C LEU A 91 13.13 -10.93 7.32
N PHE A 92 14.03 -11.85 7.64
CA PHE A 92 13.79 -13.29 7.69
C PHE A 92 14.02 -13.78 9.12
N ASP A 93 12.98 -14.37 9.71
CA ASP A 93 12.94 -14.92 11.08
C ASP A 93 13.49 -13.98 12.17
N ASP A 94 13.44 -12.67 11.93
CA ASP A 94 14.04 -11.62 12.77
C ASP A 94 15.56 -11.82 13.02
N CYS A 95 16.24 -12.65 12.21
CA CYS A 95 17.64 -13.05 12.40
C CYS A 95 18.54 -12.85 11.17
N LYS A 96 17.96 -12.53 10.01
CA LYS A 96 18.69 -12.13 8.79
C LYS A 96 17.92 -11.01 8.10
N ALA A 97 18.62 -10.03 7.53
CA ALA A 97 17.96 -8.97 6.78
C ALA A 97 18.71 -8.55 5.53
N ILE A 98 17.97 -8.08 4.54
CA ILE A 98 18.47 -7.30 3.40
C ILE A 98 17.85 -5.92 3.48
N ILE A 99 18.69 -4.89 3.41
CA ILE A 99 18.28 -3.50 3.14
C ILE A 99 18.82 -3.16 1.76
N SER A 100 17.95 -2.71 0.86
CA SER A 100 18.30 -2.48 -0.55
C SER A 100 17.60 -1.26 -1.12
N SER A 101 18.13 -0.70 -2.20
CA SER A 101 17.43 0.25 -3.05
C SER A 101 16.39 -0.44 -3.97
N GLY A 102 16.49 -1.75 -4.15
CA GLY A 102 15.60 -2.54 -5.01
C GLY A 102 14.24 -2.82 -4.39
N ASN A 103 13.17 -2.66 -5.18
CA ASN A 103 11.80 -3.05 -4.83
C ASN A 103 11.55 -4.55 -5.07
N LEU A 104 10.50 -5.11 -4.47
CA LEU A 104 9.98 -6.48 -4.67
C LEU A 104 9.38 -6.65 -6.09
N THR A 105 10.24 -6.55 -7.10
CA THR A 105 9.93 -6.53 -8.53
C THR A 105 11.09 -7.17 -9.29
N TYR A 106 10.83 -7.72 -10.47
CA TYR A 106 11.92 -8.24 -11.31
C TYR A 106 12.98 -7.18 -11.60
N GLY A 107 12.56 -5.93 -11.85
CA GLY A 107 13.47 -4.79 -12.01
C GLY A 107 14.43 -4.65 -10.83
N GLY A 108 13.88 -4.57 -9.61
CA GLY A 108 14.66 -4.36 -8.39
C GLY A 108 15.49 -5.56 -7.92
N LEU A 109 15.14 -6.80 -8.29
CA LEU A 109 15.90 -7.98 -7.88
C LEU A 109 16.91 -8.45 -8.94
N MET A 110 16.66 -8.18 -10.23
CA MET A 110 17.41 -8.78 -11.34
C MET A 110 18.03 -7.80 -12.34
N LYS A 111 17.43 -6.62 -12.57
CA LYS A 111 17.75 -5.80 -13.75
C LYS A 111 18.39 -4.45 -13.41
N ASN A 112 17.80 -3.69 -12.50
CA ASN A 112 18.25 -2.34 -12.16
C ASN A 112 19.60 -2.41 -11.46
N TYR A 113 20.42 -1.36 -11.58
CA TYR A 113 21.63 -1.24 -10.75
C TYR A 113 21.23 -0.89 -9.32
N GLU A 114 21.07 -1.90 -8.47
CA GLU A 114 20.69 -1.76 -7.08
C GLU A 114 21.89 -2.05 -6.17
N TYR A 115 21.90 -1.39 -5.02
CA TYR A 115 22.92 -1.58 -4.00
C TYR A 115 22.25 -1.79 -2.67
N GLY A 116 22.78 -2.73 -1.90
CA GLY A 116 22.20 -3.12 -0.63
C GLY A 116 23.21 -3.79 0.27
N ILE A 117 22.71 -4.21 1.42
CA ILE A 117 23.49 -4.86 2.46
C ILE A 117 22.71 -6.02 3.06
N TYR A 118 23.40 -7.15 3.19
CA TYR A 118 22.95 -8.31 3.92
C TYR A 118 23.50 -8.27 5.36
N LEU A 119 22.64 -8.53 6.33
CA LEU A 119 22.88 -8.34 7.75
C LEU A 119 22.51 -9.60 8.56
N GLU A 120 23.39 -9.96 9.50
CA GLU A 120 23.20 -11.04 10.51
C GLU A 120 23.53 -10.56 11.94
N ASP A 121 23.85 -9.27 12.10
CA ASP A 121 24.18 -8.70 13.40
C ASP A 121 22.94 -8.62 14.28
N LYS A 122 22.96 -9.31 15.42
CA LYS A 122 21.81 -9.44 16.31
C LYS A 122 21.29 -8.11 16.82
N ASN A 123 22.15 -7.15 17.13
CA ASN A 123 21.75 -5.87 17.70
C ASN A 123 21.05 -5.02 16.63
N ILE A 124 21.61 -5.00 15.41
CA ILE A 124 21.00 -4.31 14.27
C ILE A 124 19.66 -4.93 13.91
N LEU A 125 19.57 -6.26 13.89
CA LEU A 125 18.36 -6.98 13.53
C LEU A 125 17.23 -6.80 14.55
N GLN A 126 17.55 -6.76 15.85
CA GLN A 126 16.59 -6.41 16.89
C GLN A 126 15.99 -5.02 16.65
N LYS A 127 16.84 -4.04 16.27
CA LYS A 127 16.38 -2.69 15.94
C LYS A 127 15.49 -2.68 14.68
N ILE A 128 15.91 -3.33 13.60
CA ILE A 128 15.12 -3.44 12.36
C ILE A 128 13.77 -4.10 12.62
N SER A 129 13.75 -5.18 13.42
CA SER A 129 12.51 -5.88 13.77
C SER A 129 11.57 -4.98 14.60
N SER A 130 12.12 -4.23 15.56
CA SER A 130 11.35 -3.22 16.32
C SER A 130 10.74 -2.16 15.41
N ASP A 131 11.56 -1.56 14.53
CA ASP A 131 11.12 -0.50 13.62
C ASP A 131 10.05 -1.00 12.64
N PHE A 132 10.16 -2.26 12.17
CA PHE A 132 9.14 -2.90 11.36
C PHE A 132 7.83 -3.08 12.13
N ASN A 133 7.88 -3.56 13.38
CA ASN A 133 6.69 -3.75 14.21
C ASN A 133 6.00 -2.42 14.53
N ASP A 134 6.78 -1.37 14.82
CA ASP A 134 6.27 -0.01 15.05
C ASP A 134 5.58 0.55 13.80
N LEU A 135 6.18 0.35 12.62
CA LEU A 135 5.55 0.70 11.34
C LEU A 135 4.27 -0.10 11.09
N SER A 136 4.30 -1.40 11.39
CA SER A 136 3.18 -2.33 11.22
C SER A 136 1.96 -1.98 12.10
N GLN A 137 2.21 -1.38 13.27
CA GLN A 137 1.19 -0.96 14.25
C GLN A 137 0.88 0.54 14.20
N ASN A 138 1.51 1.28 13.30
CA ASN A 138 1.33 2.72 13.18
C ASN A 138 -0.12 3.09 12.82
N GLU A 139 -0.62 4.21 13.35
CA GLU A 139 -1.98 4.72 13.06
C GLU A 139 -2.26 4.94 11.56
N ARG A 140 -1.22 5.18 10.76
CA ARG A 140 -1.27 5.40 9.31
C ARG A 140 -1.21 4.10 8.51
N THR A 141 -0.92 2.98 9.17
CA THR A 141 -0.80 1.67 8.54
C THR A 141 -2.14 0.93 8.62
N GLY A 142 -2.73 0.65 7.47
CA GLY A 142 -4.02 -0.05 7.36
C GLY A 142 -3.85 -1.50 6.92
N LEU A 143 -4.72 -2.41 7.38
CA LEU A 143 -4.76 -3.79 6.87
C LEU A 143 -5.49 -3.83 5.52
N VAL A 144 -4.91 -4.46 4.50
CA VAL A 144 -5.56 -4.69 3.20
C VAL A 144 -6.26 -6.05 3.23
N LYS A 145 -7.56 -6.06 2.94
CA LYS A 145 -8.41 -7.27 2.95
C LYS A 145 -8.82 -7.67 1.53
N GLN A 146 -9.27 -8.92 1.37
CA GLN A 146 -9.80 -9.41 0.10
C GLN A 146 -10.96 -8.53 -0.44
N THR A 147 -11.85 -8.09 0.45
CA THR A 147 -12.96 -7.18 0.11
C THR A 147 -12.51 -5.82 -0.41
N ASP A 148 -11.34 -5.36 0.04
CA ASP A 148 -10.74 -4.11 -0.42
C ASP A 148 -10.23 -4.27 -1.85
N LEU A 149 -9.61 -5.42 -2.15
CA LEU A 149 -9.16 -5.77 -3.50
C LEU A 149 -10.32 -5.86 -4.49
N GLU A 150 -11.42 -6.51 -4.10
CA GLU A 150 -12.65 -6.60 -4.91
C GLU A 150 -13.20 -5.21 -5.25
N THR A 151 -13.28 -4.33 -4.25
CA THR A 151 -13.73 -2.94 -4.43
C THR A 151 -12.81 -2.19 -5.40
N VAL A 152 -11.50 -2.31 -5.23
CA VAL A 152 -10.52 -1.64 -6.11
C VAL A 152 -10.58 -2.18 -7.53
N LYS A 153 -10.74 -3.50 -7.72
CA LYS A 153 -10.95 -4.11 -9.05
C LYS A 153 -12.21 -3.55 -9.72
N GLU A 154 -13.30 -3.42 -8.98
CA GLU A 154 -14.55 -2.84 -9.48
C GLU A 154 -14.34 -1.38 -9.92
N ILE A 155 -13.70 -0.56 -9.09
CA ILE A 155 -13.37 0.85 -9.40
C ILE A 155 -12.55 0.91 -10.69
N LEU A 156 -11.45 0.16 -10.78
CA LEU A 156 -10.54 0.18 -11.92
C LEU A 156 -11.19 -0.33 -13.21
N SER A 157 -12.15 -1.26 -13.13
CA SER A 157 -12.89 -1.74 -14.30
C SER A 157 -13.75 -0.66 -14.97
N LYS A 158 -14.14 0.35 -14.18
CA LYS A 158 -15.00 1.47 -14.60
C LYS A 158 -14.20 2.73 -14.96
N ILE A 159 -12.91 2.80 -14.60
CA ILE A 159 -12.02 3.90 -14.99
C ILE A 159 -11.46 3.59 -16.38
N PRO A 160 -11.62 4.46 -17.39
CA PRO A 160 -10.99 4.26 -18.68
C PRO A 160 -9.46 4.22 -18.51
N LYS A 161 -8.81 3.23 -19.11
CA LYS A 161 -7.35 3.20 -19.17
C LYS A 161 -6.90 4.37 -20.06
N VAL A 162 -6.35 5.41 -19.45
CA VAL A 162 -5.64 6.46 -20.16
C VAL A 162 -4.38 5.79 -20.69
N VAL A 163 -4.37 5.54 -22.00
CA VAL A 163 -3.15 5.15 -22.69
C VAL A 163 -2.25 6.37 -22.69
N SER A 164 -1.45 6.56 -21.64
CA SER A 164 -0.42 7.57 -21.64
C SER A 164 0.52 7.26 -22.80
N PRO A 165 0.75 8.19 -23.75
CA PRO A 165 1.72 7.97 -24.80
C PRO A 165 3.06 7.63 -24.15
N LYS A 166 3.74 6.59 -24.64
CA LYS A 166 5.14 6.32 -24.25
C LYS A 166 5.99 7.43 -24.84
N PHE A 167 6.09 8.56 -24.15
CA PHE A 167 7.08 9.57 -24.47
C PHE A 167 8.45 9.05 -24.02
N PRO A 168 9.52 9.33 -24.78
CA PRO A 168 10.88 9.17 -24.25
C PRO A 168 10.98 10.03 -22.98
N SER A 169 11.11 9.36 -21.84
CA SER A 169 11.30 10.02 -20.55
C SER A 169 12.66 10.70 -20.57
N ILE A 170 12.67 12.03 -20.70
CA ILE A 170 13.80 12.82 -20.22
C ILE A 170 13.73 12.67 -18.70
N GLU A 171 14.57 11.79 -18.14
CA GLU A 171 14.74 11.64 -16.69
C GLU A 171 15.41 12.91 -16.15
N ILE A 172 14.62 13.97 -15.99
CA ILE A 172 14.95 14.97 -14.99
C ILE A 172 14.61 14.30 -13.66
N GLU A 173 15.59 14.21 -12.75
CA GLU A 173 15.34 13.92 -11.33
C GLU A 173 14.43 15.02 -10.76
N THR A 174 13.14 14.96 -11.10
CA THR A 174 12.15 15.70 -10.34
C THR A 174 11.97 14.91 -9.03
N PRO A 175 12.03 15.57 -7.86
CA PRO A 175 11.71 14.91 -6.61
C PRO A 175 10.34 14.26 -6.80
N GLU A 176 10.24 12.97 -6.51
CA GLU A 176 9.16 12.02 -6.81
C GLU A 176 7.73 12.55 -6.56
N GLU A 177 7.27 13.50 -7.37
CA GLU A 177 5.89 13.98 -7.45
C GLU A 177 5.30 13.49 -8.77
N LYS A 178 5.37 12.17 -9.02
CA LYS A 178 4.27 11.57 -9.77
C LYS A 178 3.05 11.80 -8.91
N SER A 179 2.18 12.70 -9.36
CA SER A 179 0.91 12.97 -8.71
C SER A 179 0.23 11.62 -8.39
N ASP A 180 0.14 11.27 -7.10
CA ASP A 180 -0.63 10.12 -6.62
C ASP A 180 -2.15 10.28 -6.89
N VAL A 181 -2.54 11.36 -7.54
CA VAL A 181 -3.91 11.72 -7.88
C VAL A 181 -4.21 11.20 -9.28
N ILE A 182 -5.23 10.36 -9.39
CA ILE A 182 -5.78 9.91 -10.68
C ILE A 182 -6.72 10.99 -11.22
N GLU A 183 -6.52 11.39 -12.47
CA GLU A 183 -7.48 12.20 -13.22
C GLU A 183 -8.61 11.29 -13.74
N THR A 184 -9.79 11.36 -13.12
CA THR A 184 -10.94 10.53 -13.49
C THR A 184 -12.24 11.21 -13.09
N SER A 185 -13.30 10.99 -13.87
CA SER A 185 -14.65 11.25 -13.39
C SER A 185 -14.89 10.47 -12.09
N VAL A 186 -15.73 11.01 -11.22
CA VAL A 186 -15.99 10.45 -9.88
C VAL A 186 -16.99 9.28 -9.91
N GLU A 187 -17.81 9.19 -10.95
CA GLU A 187 -18.85 8.17 -11.15
C GLU A 187 -18.38 6.70 -11.01
N PRO A 188 -17.20 6.29 -11.53
CA PRO A 188 -16.62 4.95 -11.31
C PRO A 188 -16.40 4.61 -9.83
N ILE A 189 -15.95 5.60 -9.05
CA ILE A 189 -15.69 5.42 -7.62
C ILE A 189 -17.01 5.37 -6.87
N GLU A 190 -17.93 6.31 -7.11
CA GLU A 190 -19.23 6.36 -6.45
C GLU A 190 -20.07 5.10 -6.70
N SER A 191 -20.15 4.63 -7.94
CA SER A 191 -20.94 3.45 -8.29
C SER A 191 -20.41 2.14 -7.70
N SER A 192 -19.16 2.13 -7.20
CA SER A 192 -18.52 0.96 -6.59
C SER A 192 -18.57 0.98 -5.06
N LEU A 193 -19.01 2.09 -4.45
CA LEU A 193 -19.18 2.23 -3.01
C LEU A 193 -20.66 2.09 -2.63
N LYS A 194 -20.94 1.58 -1.42
CA LYS A 194 -22.31 1.39 -0.91
C LYS A 194 -22.43 1.81 0.56
N GLY A 195 -23.64 2.20 0.96
CA GLY A 195 -23.96 2.58 2.34
C GLY A 195 -23.11 3.74 2.85
N TRP A 196 -22.68 3.66 4.12
CA TRP A 196 -21.88 4.70 4.78
C TRP A 196 -20.63 5.11 3.99
N LYS A 197 -19.99 4.17 3.29
CA LYS A 197 -18.79 4.42 2.48
C LYS A 197 -19.09 5.39 1.34
N LEU A 198 -20.20 5.17 0.64
CA LEU A 198 -20.64 6.01 -0.46
C LEU A 198 -20.99 7.41 0.04
N GLU A 199 -21.78 7.51 1.10
CA GLU A 199 -22.24 8.81 1.59
C GLU A 199 -21.10 9.65 2.19
N VAL A 200 -20.16 9.03 2.90
CA VAL A 200 -18.94 9.71 3.35
C VAL A 200 -18.04 10.09 2.17
N PHE A 201 -17.91 9.23 1.17
CA PHE A 201 -17.16 9.55 -0.05
C PHE A 201 -17.76 10.77 -0.78
N LYS A 202 -19.09 10.84 -0.95
CA LYS A 202 -19.78 12.00 -1.54
C LYS A 202 -19.51 13.28 -0.74
N CYS A 203 -19.55 13.22 0.59
CA CYS A 203 -19.21 14.35 1.45
C CYS A 203 -17.76 14.81 1.24
N VAL A 204 -16.81 13.85 1.17
CA VAL A 204 -15.42 14.17 0.83
C VAL A 204 -15.32 14.81 -0.54
N ASN A 205 -16.02 14.27 -1.54
CA ASN A 205 -16.01 14.78 -2.91
C ASN A 205 -16.54 16.23 -3.00
N ALA A 206 -17.60 16.56 -2.25
CA ALA A 206 -18.20 17.89 -2.20
C ALA A 206 -17.28 18.99 -1.66
N ILE A 207 -16.22 18.63 -0.91
CA ILE A 207 -15.21 19.59 -0.45
C ILE A 207 -14.30 19.96 -1.64
N PRO A 208 -14.24 21.22 -2.11
CA PRO A 208 -13.51 21.57 -3.33
C PRO A 208 -11.98 21.41 -3.22
N LYS A 209 -11.45 21.35 -2.01
CA LYS A 209 -10.00 21.26 -1.75
C LYS A 209 -9.50 19.82 -1.93
N GLN A 210 -8.29 19.66 -2.47
CA GLN A 210 -7.58 18.37 -2.52
C GLN A 210 -7.21 17.86 -1.12
N ILE A 211 -6.86 18.79 -0.21
CA ILE A 211 -6.56 18.53 1.20
C ILE A 211 -7.70 19.07 2.04
N PHE A 212 -8.24 18.24 2.92
CA PHE A 212 -9.34 18.58 3.81
C PHE A 212 -9.06 18.13 5.24
N THR A 213 -9.79 18.71 6.19
CA THR A 213 -9.68 18.44 7.62
C THR A 213 -10.88 17.64 8.13
N LEU A 214 -10.69 16.97 9.27
CA LEU A 214 -11.77 16.30 9.98
C LEU A 214 -12.90 17.29 10.34
N ALA A 215 -12.56 18.54 10.67
CA ALA A 215 -13.54 19.58 10.96
C ALA A 215 -14.41 19.92 9.73
N GLU A 216 -13.80 20.03 8.54
CA GLU A 216 -14.51 20.32 7.29
C GLU A 216 -15.45 19.18 6.87
N ILE A 217 -15.12 17.92 7.13
CA ILE A 217 -16.04 16.82 6.85
C ILE A 217 -17.12 16.67 7.94
N SER A 218 -16.79 16.98 9.20
CA SER A 218 -17.77 16.98 10.30
C SER A 218 -18.89 18.01 10.09
N THR A 219 -18.73 19.03 9.23
CA THR A 219 -19.86 19.93 8.90
C THR A 219 -21.00 19.21 8.17
N PHE A 220 -20.75 18.05 7.58
CA PHE A 220 -21.78 17.21 6.95
C PHE A 220 -22.53 16.31 7.95
N GLU A 221 -22.28 16.44 9.26
CA GLU A 221 -22.93 15.63 10.29
C GLU A 221 -24.46 15.65 10.18
N TYR A 222 -25.05 16.85 10.02
CA TYR A 222 -26.50 16.99 9.88
C TYR A 222 -27.03 16.22 8.67
N HIS A 223 -26.37 16.36 7.51
CA HIS A 223 -26.74 15.64 6.30
C HIS A 223 -26.67 14.12 6.50
N LEU A 224 -25.58 13.61 7.05
CA LEU A 224 -25.43 12.17 7.30
C LEU A 224 -26.42 11.64 8.34
N ARG A 225 -26.81 12.47 9.32
CA ARG A 225 -27.86 12.12 10.29
C ARG A 225 -29.24 11.99 9.63
N THR A 226 -29.55 12.78 8.61
CA THR A 226 -30.82 12.62 7.87
C THR A 226 -30.89 11.30 7.10
N ILE A 227 -29.74 10.81 6.59
CA ILE A 227 -29.66 9.54 5.87
C ILE A 227 -29.65 8.35 6.85
N TYR A 228 -28.99 8.50 8.00
CA TYR A 228 -28.82 7.47 9.01
C TYR A 228 -29.32 7.94 10.39
N PRO A 229 -30.64 8.12 10.58
CA PRO A 229 -31.21 8.73 11.78
C PRO A 229 -31.00 7.89 13.05
N GLU A 230 -30.92 6.56 12.90
CA GLU A 230 -30.73 5.63 14.02
C GLU A 230 -29.30 5.67 14.62
N ASN A 231 -28.33 6.30 13.93
CA ASN A 231 -26.96 6.34 14.41
C ASN A 231 -26.70 7.57 15.30
N GLN A 232 -26.50 7.34 16.59
CA GLN A 232 -26.24 8.40 17.57
C GLN A 232 -24.78 8.91 17.56
N HIS A 233 -23.88 8.21 16.86
CA HIS A 233 -22.43 8.48 16.84
C HIS A 233 -21.93 8.80 15.42
N ILE A 234 -22.53 9.80 14.77
CA ILE A 234 -22.24 10.15 13.36
C ILE A 234 -20.75 10.49 13.16
N ASN A 235 -20.16 11.36 13.98
CA ASN A 235 -18.75 11.76 13.84
C ASN A 235 -17.78 10.59 14.01
N ASP A 236 -18.09 9.65 14.90
CA ASP A 236 -17.27 8.44 15.10
C ASP A 236 -17.36 7.54 13.87
N LYS A 237 -18.57 7.43 13.29
CA LYS A 237 -18.80 6.69 12.05
C LYS A 237 -18.08 7.31 10.86
N ILE A 238 -18.05 8.65 10.75
CA ILE A 238 -17.27 9.38 9.74
C ILE A 238 -15.78 8.99 9.86
N ARG A 239 -15.21 9.06 11.07
CA ARG A 239 -13.80 8.67 11.29
C ARG A 239 -13.53 7.22 10.88
N GLN A 240 -14.43 6.30 11.21
CA GLN A 240 -14.33 4.90 10.79
C GLN A 240 -14.37 4.76 9.25
N GLN A 241 -15.26 5.47 8.56
CA GLN A 241 -15.33 5.41 7.10
C GLN A 241 -14.11 6.05 6.43
N LEU A 242 -13.55 7.12 7.00
CA LEU A 242 -12.31 7.72 6.48
C LEU A 242 -11.13 6.75 6.60
N GLN A 243 -11.02 6.01 7.70
CA GLN A 243 -10.02 4.94 7.83
C GLN A 243 -10.21 3.88 6.75
N TYR A 244 -11.45 3.47 6.48
CA TYR A 244 -11.74 2.51 5.41
C TYR A 244 -11.38 3.05 4.01
N ILE A 245 -11.79 4.29 3.68
CA ILE A 245 -11.48 4.92 2.39
C ILE A 245 -9.96 5.11 2.22
N ARG A 246 -9.23 5.36 3.31
CA ARG A 246 -7.77 5.38 3.34
C ARG A 246 -7.18 4.01 3.05
N ASP A 247 -7.68 2.98 3.71
CA ASP A 247 -7.17 1.61 3.56
C ASP A 247 -7.43 1.07 2.15
N LEU A 248 -8.52 1.50 1.50
CA LEU A 248 -8.78 1.32 0.06
C LEU A 248 -7.78 2.05 -0.86
N GLY A 249 -6.98 2.97 -0.35
CA GLY A 249 -6.02 3.75 -1.14
C GLY A 249 -6.67 4.89 -1.95
N LEU A 250 -7.84 5.39 -1.53
CA LEU A 250 -8.53 6.52 -2.16
C LEU A 250 -8.18 7.88 -1.52
N ILE A 251 -7.84 7.87 -0.23
CA ILE A 251 -7.35 9.06 0.49
C ILE A 251 -6.08 8.73 1.26
N GLU A 252 -5.30 9.76 1.57
CA GLU A 252 -4.11 9.66 2.40
C GLU A 252 -4.31 10.44 3.70
N PHE A 253 -3.95 9.83 4.84
CA PHE A 253 -3.96 10.54 6.14
C PHE A 253 -2.60 11.23 6.37
N LEU A 254 -2.63 12.56 6.46
CA LEU A 254 -1.43 13.39 6.61
C LEU A 254 -1.03 13.60 8.08
N GLY A 255 -1.89 13.21 9.03
CA GLY A 255 -1.75 13.49 10.46
C GLY A 255 -2.58 14.69 10.92
N ASN A 256 -2.76 14.84 12.24
CA ASN A 256 -3.49 15.96 12.86
C ASN A 256 -4.90 16.20 12.26
N GLY A 257 -5.61 15.12 11.95
CA GLY A 257 -6.95 15.20 11.35
C GLY A 257 -6.99 15.72 9.91
N LYS A 258 -5.85 15.76 9.18
CA LYS A 258 -5.78 16.18 7.77
C LYS A 258 -5.72 14.98 6.82
N TYR A 259 -6.41 15.10 5.69
CA TYR A 259 -6.51 14.07 4.66
C TYR A 259 -6.27 14.68 3.27
N LYS A 260 -5.73 13.89 2.33
CA LYS A 260 -5.56 14.26 0.92
C LYS A 260 -6.34 13.29 0.03
N LYS A 261 -7.11 13.80 -0.91
CA LYS A 261 -7.78 13.01 -1.96
C LYS A 261 -6.76 12.50 -2.98
N LEU A 262 -6.93 11.27 -3.45
CA LEU A 262 -6.09 10.66 -4.49
C LEU A 262 -6.83 10.56 -5.85
N TRP A 263 -7.86 11.39 -6.04
CA TRP A 263 -8.54 11.60 -7.33
C TRP A 263 -8.74 13.09 -7.59
N LYS A 264 -8.89 13.47 -8.86
CA LYS A 264 -9.23 14.83 -9.32
C LYS A 264 -10.05 14.77 -10.60
#